data_AF-A0A2V5J3V2-F1
#
_entry.id   AF-A0A2V5J3V2-F1
#
_cell.length_a   1.000
_cell.length_b   1.000
_cell.length_c   1.000
_cell.angle_alpha   90.00
_cell.angle_beta   90.00
_cell.angle_gamma   90.00
#
_symmetry.space_group_name_H-M   'P 1'
#
loop_
_entity.id
_entity.type
_entity.pdbx_description
1 polymer ?
#
loop_
_entity_poly.entity_id
_entity_poly.type
_entity_poly.pdbx_seq_one_letter_code
_entity_poly.pdbx_strand_id
1 'polypeptide(L)' 'LWAIFEPRSNTTRRAVFQHELPKALKIADGVFISQVARLEQIPEAERLNPEAVVNEIKQSGRLAFYEANANAIIERIVP' A
#
# COMPACT_ATOMS: atom_id res chain seq x y z
N LEU A 1 14.14 -7.03 -5.35
CA LEU A 1 13.98 -5.74 -4.63
C LEU A 1 12.58 -5.67 -4.03
N TRP A 2 12.49 -5.32 -2.75
CA TRP A 2 11.22 -5.10 -2.05
C TRP A 2 10.97 -3.61 -1.81
N ALA A 3 9.74 -3.16 -2.01
CA ALA A 3 9.27 -1.83 -1.61
C ALA A 3 8.30 -1.96 -0.44
N ILE A 4 8.55 -1.25 0.66
CA ILE A 4 7.68 -1.22 1.85
C ILE A 4 7.18 0.21 1.99
N PHE A 5 5.88 0.41 1.81
CA PHE A 5 5.25 1.73 1.79
C PHE A 5 4.25 1.89 2.94
N GLU A 6 4.52 2.87 3.81
CA GLU A 6 3.65 3.23 4.92
C GLU A 6 2.95 4.59 4.66
N PRO A 7 1.62 4.62 4.48
CA PRO A 7 0.90 5.87 4.20
C PRO A 7 0.70 6.70 5.49
N ARG A 8 1.60 7.66 5.75
CA ARG A 8 1.57 8.50 7.00
C ARG A 8 1.06 9.92 6.82
N SER A 9 1.35 10.56 5.69
CA SER A 9 0.98 11.96 5.45
C SER A 9 -0.50 12.12 5.11
N ASN A 10 -1.07 13.34 5.23
CA ASN A 10 -2.47 13.57 4.87
C ASN A 10 -2.77 13.22 3.39
N THR A 11 -1.84 13.50 2.48
CA THR A 11 -2.00 13.23 1.05
C THR A 11 -1.86 11.74 0.73
N THR A 12 -0.94 11.02 1.37
CA THR A 12 -0.78 9.56 1.16
C THR A 12 -1.88 8.72 1.80
N ARG A 13 -2.56 9.23 2.83
CA ARG A 13 -3.71 8.54 3.46
C ARG A 13 -5.02 8.73 2.69
N ARG A 14 -5.05 9.67 1.75
CA ARG A 14 -6.19 9.96 0.88
C ARG A 14 -6.00 9.35 -0.51
N ALA A 15 -7.08 9.26 -1.28
CA ALA A 15 -7.06 8.74 -2.64
C ALA A 15 -6.35 9.64 -3.68
N VAL A 16 -5.61 10.67 -3.23
CA VAL A 16 -4.93 11.65 -4.09
C VAL A 16 -3.97 10.99 -5.08
N PHE A 17 -3.29 9.92 -4.67
CA PHE A 17 -2.33 9.19 -5.49
C PHE A 17 -2.74 7.74 -5.75
N GLN A 18 -4.03 7.42 -5.65
CA GLN A 18 -4.49 6.03 -5.75
C GLN A 18 -4.11 5.37 -7.08
N HIS A 19 -4.12 6.11 -8.19
CA HIS A 19 -3.73 5.61 -9.51
C HIS A 19 -2.21 5.69 -9.76
N GLU A 20 -1.50 6.50 -8.98
CA GLU A 20 -0.08 6.82 -9.20
C GLU A 20 0.81 5.89 -8.38
N LEU A 21 0.37 5.50 -7.18
CA LEU A 21 1.05 4.55 -6.31
C LEU A 21 1.32 3.20 -7.00
N PRO A 22 0.35 2.54 -7.67
CA PRO A 22 0.63 1.30 -8.40
C PRO A 22 1.71 1.48 -9.47
N LYS A 23 1.65 2.57 -10.23
CA LYS A 23 2.61 2.88 -11.31
C LYS A 23 4.03 3.06 -10.76
N ALA A 24 4.17 3.73 -9.63
CA ALA A 24 5.46 3.96 -8.98
C ALA A 24 6.01 2.70 -8.30
N LEU A 25 5.16 1.92 -7.62
CA LEU A 25 5.59 0.80 -6.79
C LEU A 25 5.83 -0.50 -7.57
N LYS A 26 5.14 -0.72 -8.70
CA LYS A 26 5.27 -1.95 -9.51
C LYS A 26 6.65 -2.18 -10.15
N ILE A 27 7.57 -1.23 -10.00
CA ILE A 27 8.96 -1.37 -10.45
C ILE A 27 9.72 -2.37 -9.56
N ALA A 28 9.28 -2.55 -8.31
CA ALA A 28 9.84 -3.55 -7.40
C ALA A 28 9.38 -4.98 -7.73
N ASP A 29 10.12 -5.98 -7.27
CA ASP A 29 9.75 -7.39 -7.43
C ASP A 29 8.62 -7.80 -6.47
N GLY A 30 8.57 -7.14 -5.31
CA GLY A 30 7.45 -7.23 -4.40
C GLY A 30 7.19 -5.93 -3.63
N VAL A 31 5.93 -5.71 -3.28
CA VAL A 31 5.46 -4.50 -2.61
C VAL A 31 4.66 -4.85 -1.35
N PHE A 32 4.91 -4.13 -0.28
CA PHE A 32 4.06 -4.13 0.91
C PHE A 32 3.47 -2.73 1.09
N ILE A 33 2.15 -2.66 1.30
CA ILE A 33 1.47 -1.47 1.77
C ILE A 33 1.01 -1.76 3.18
N SER A 34 1.39 -0.94 4.16
CA SER A 34 0.92 -1.13 5.52
C SER A 34 -0.42 -0.45 5.75
N GLN A 35 -1.08 -0.82 6.84
CA GLN A 35 -2.32 -0.19 7.28
C GLN A 35 -2.19 1.34 7.37
N VAL A 36 -3.21 2.02 6.87
CA VAL A 36 -3.31 3.48 6.90
C VAL A 36 -3.69 3.93 8.31
N ALA A 37 -2.81 4.65 8.98
CA ALA A 37 -3.06 5.12 10.34
C ALA A 37 -4.09 6.26 10.37
N ARG A 38 -4.99 6.24 11.36
CA ARG A 38 -5.97 7.29 11.65
C ARG A 38 -6.91 7.60 10.47
N LEU A 39 -7.40 6.58 9.78
CA LEU A 39 -8.36 6.71 8.65
C LEU A 39 -9.69 7.35 9.09
N GLU A 40 -10.07 7.19 10.35
CA GLU A 40 -11.28 7.75 10.95
C GLU A 40 -11.32 9.28 10.90
N GLN A 41 -10.16 9.94 10.76
CA GLN A 41 -10.05 11.40 10.62
C GLN A 41 -10.28 11.89 9.17
N ILE A 42 -10.48 10.97 8.22
CA ILE A 42 -10.64 11.24 6.80
C ILE A 42 -12.03 10.77 6.37
N PRO A 43 -12.82 11.59 5.65
CA PRO A 43 -14.10 11.16 5.08
C PRO A 43 -13.92 9.93 4.22
N GLU A 44 -14.85 8.97 4.31
CA GLU A 44 -14.70 7.66 3.67
C GLU A 44 -14.44 7.75 2.16
N ALA A 45 -15.16 8.64 1.47
CA ALA A 45 -15.01 8.88 0.04
C ALA A 45 -13.63 9.44 -0.37
N GLU A 46 -12.86 9.95 0.57
CA GLU A 46 -11.53 10.54 0.32
C GLU A 46 -10.38 9.62 0.74
N ARG A 47 -10.66 8.49 1.41
CA ARG A 47 -9.63 7.58 1.90
C ARG A 47 -8.92 6.88 0.76
N LEU A 48 -7.62 6.66 0.92
CA LEU A 48 -6.90 5.72 0.07
C LEU A 48 -7.56 4.34 0.24
N ASN A 49 -7.75 3.61 -0.88
CA ASN A 49 -8.10 2.20 -0.87
C ASN A 49 -6.84 1.35 -1.10
N PRO A 50 -6.18 0.82 -0.04
CA PRO A 50 -4.93 0.08 -0.18
C PRO A 50 -5.13 -1.23 -0.93
N GLU A 51 -6.28 -1.87 -0.79
CA GLU A 51 -6.58 -3.13 -1.48
C GLU A 51 -6.66 -2.92 -2.99
N ALA A 52 -7.28 -1.83 -3.45
CA ALA A 52 -7.30 -1.47 -4.86
C ALA A 52 -5.88 -1.27 -5.42
N VAL A 53 -5.02 -0.55 -4.68
CA VAL A 53 -3.61 -0.34 -5.05
C VAL A 53 -2.86 -1.67 -5.14
N VAL A 54 -3.00 -2.54 -4.14
CA VAL A 54 -2.37 -3.88 -4.13
C VAL A 54 -2.85 -4.71 -5.31
N ASN A 55 -4.15 -4.70 -5.60
CA ASN A 55 -4.72 -5.47 -6.70
C ASN A 55 -4.19 -4.99 -8.07
N GLU A 56 -4.06 -3.68 -8.27
CA GLU A 56 -3.49 -3.13 -9.50
C GLU A 56 -2.01 -3.53 -9.68
N ILE A 57 -1.22 -3.54 -8.59
CA ILE A 57 0.16 -4.02 -8.64
C ILE A 57 0.21 -5.51 -8.97
N LYS A 58 -0.66 -6.34 -8.38
CA LYS A 58 -0.76 -7.78 -8.70
C LYS A 58 -1.09 -8.03 -10.17
N GLN A 59 -1.99 -7.24 -10.75
CA GLN A 59 -2.34 -7.34 -12.18
C GLN A 59 -1.15 -7.07 -13.11
N SER A 60 -0.11 -6.38 -12.62
CA SER A 60 1.15 -6.19 -13.37
C SER A 60 2.14 -7.37 -13.25
N GLY A 61 1.74 -8.47 -12.60
CA GLY A 61 2.56 -9.67 -12.40
C GLY A 61 3.56 -9.57 -11.25
N ARG A 62 3.43 -8.55 -10.38
CA ARG A 62 4.29 -8.35 -9.21
C ARG A 62 3.65 -8.87 -7.94
N LEU A 63 4.47 -9.25 -6.96
CA LEU A 63 3.98 -9.57 -5.63
C LEU A 63 3.52 -8.28 -4.95
N ALA A 64 2.34 -8.29 -4.34
CA ALA A 64 1.89 -7.18 -3.52
C ALA A 64 1.04 -7.64 -2.35
N PHE A 65 1.22 -7.01 -1.20
CA PHE A 65 0.55 -7.37 0.05
C PHE A 65 0.09 -6.13 0.78
N TYR A 66 -1.06 -6.25 1.46
CA TYR A 66 -1.53 -5.26 2.42
C TYR A 66 -1.45 -5.89 3.81
N GLU A 67 -0.71 -5.26 4.72
CA GLU A 67 -0.45 -5.82 6.05
C GLU A 67 -0.74 -4.82 7.17
N ALA A 68 -1.18 -5.34 8.32
CA ALA A 68 -1.64 -4.51 9.43
C ALA A 68 -0.54 -3.64 10.05
N ASN A 69 0.69 -4.18 10.14
CA ASN A 69 1.80 -3.52 10.82
C ASN A 69 3.15 -4.10 10.39
N ALA A 70 4.24 -3.50 10.88
CA ALA A 70 5.61 -3.92 10.58
C ALA A 70 5.91 -5.38 10.97
N ASN A 71 5.34 -5.89 12.07
CA ASN A 71 5.58 -7.28 12.49
C ASN A 71 5.00 -8.27 11.47
N ALA A 72 3.76 -8.04 11.01
CA ALA A 72 3.13 -8.86 9.98
C ALA A 72 3.92 -8.84 8.65
N ILE A 73 4.51 -7.68 8.30
CA ILE A 73 5.40 -7.57 7.14
C ILE A 73 6.66 -8.43 7.32
N ILE A 74 7.29 -8.36 8.49
CA ILE A 74 8.49 -9.16 8.82
C ILE A 74 8.16 -10.66 8.74
N GLU A 75 7.06 -11.09 9.33
CA GLU A 75 6.63 -12.49 9.31
C GLU A 75 6.43 -13.03 7.89
N ARG A 76 5.98 -12.19 6.94
CA ARG A 76 5.77 -12.60 5.55
C ARG A 76 7.02 -12.50 4.67
N ILE A 77 7.86 -11.50 4.87
CA ILE A 77 8.96 -11.18 3.93
C ILE A 77 10.19 -12.08 4.12
N VAL A 78 10.33 -12.72 5.27
CA VAL A 78 11.42 -13.63 5.59
C VAL A 78 11.15 -15.00 4.94
N PRO A 79 12.17 -15.69 4.39
CA PRO A 79 12.03 -17.03 3.79
C PRO A 79 11.57 -18.12 4.76
#